data_AF-A0A933VIG8-F1
#
_entry.id   AF-A0A933VIG8-F1
#
_cell.length_a   1.000
_cell.length_b   1.000
_cell.length_c   1.000
_cell.angle_alpha   90.00
_cell.angle_beta   90.00
_cell.angle_gamma   90.00
#
_symmetry.space_group_name_H-M   'P 1'
#
loop_
_entity.id
_entity.type
_entity.pdbx_description
1 polymer ?
#
loop_
_entity_poly.entity_id
_entity_poly.type
_entity_poly.pdbx_seq_one_letter_code
_entity_poly.pdbx_strand_id
1 'polypeptide(L)' 'FELTVTNRMLHPTVGEGYGLVGMRERVDALGGRFEARPVGEHEWMVRVELPMTAATP' A
#
# COMPACT_ATOMS: atom_id res chain seq x y z
N PHE A 1 -7.57 7.40 -10.04
CA PHE A 1 -7.08 8.54 -9.23
C PHE A 1 -5.78 8.07 -8.58
N GLU A 2 -4.76 8.92 -8.49
CA GLU A 2 -3.49 8.57 -7.86
C GLU A 2 -3.48 9.12 -6.43
N LEU A 3 -3.33 8.24 -5.44
CA LEU A 3 -3.23 8.61 -4.03
C LEU A 3 -1.83 8.22 -3.53
N THR A 4 -1.03 9.21 -3.14
CA THR A 4 0.31 9.00 -2.61
C THR A 4 0.29 9.14 -1.09
N VAL A 5 0.70 8.08 -0.38
CA VAL A 5 0.81 8.06 1.08
C VAL A 5 2.29 7.99 1.45
N THR A 6 2.83 9.02 2.11
CA THR A 6 4.21 9.04 2.62
C THR A 6 4.21 8.69 4.10
N ASN A 7 4.81 7.55 4.48
CA ASN A 7 5.03 7.20 5.88
C ASN A 7 6.49 7.46 6.27
N ARG A 8 6.77 8.60 6.92
CA ARG A 8 8.09 8.89 7.50
C ARG A 8 8.22 8.18 8.84
N MET A 9 8.78 6.98 8.83
CA MET A 9 9.18 6.32 10.08
C MET A 9 10.48 6.93 10.58
N LEU A 10 10.43 7.58 11.76
CA LEU A 10 11.62 8.12 12.42
C LEU A 10 12.40 7.01 13.14
N HIS A 11 11.73 5.94 13.58
CA HIS A 11 12.29 4.79 14.29
C HIS A 11 11.61 3.51 13.80
N PRO A 12 12.28 2.61 13.06
CA PRO A 12 11.67 1.37 12.60
C PRO A 12 11.47 0.41 13.77
N THR A 13 10.25 0.31 14.29
CA THR A 13 9.87 -0.79 15.18
C THR A 13 9.59 -2.02 14.34
N VAL A 14 10.49 -3.00 14.37
CA VAL A 14 10.25 -4.33 13.80
C VAL A 14 9.33 -5.09 14.76
N GLY A 15 8.02 -4.91 14.62
CA GLY A 15 7.00 -5.77 15.24
C GLY A 15 6.52 -6.84 14.25
N GLU A 16 5.76 -7.83 14.74
CA GLU A 16 4.94 -8.72 13.89
C GLU A 16 3.82 -7.90 13.21
N GLY A 17 4.20 -7.06 12.24
CA GLY A 17 3.32 -6.07 11.65
C GLY A 17 2.47 -6.65 10.51
N TYR A 18 1.15 -6.63 10.67
CA TYR A 18 0.19 -6.97 9.60
C TYR A 18 0.00 -5.86 8.55
N GLY A 19 0.83 -4.81 8.55
CA GLY A 19 0.62 -3.60 7.75
C GLY A 19 0.52 -3.89 6.24
N LEU A 20 1.54 -4.54 5.66
CA LEU A 20 1.57 -4.87 4.23
C LEU A 20 0.65 -6.05 3.88
N VAL A 21 0.56 -7.06 4.75
CA VAL A 21 -0.31 -8.22 4.57
C VAL A 21 -1.77 -7.77 4.53
N GLY A 22 -2.22 -7.03 5.55
CA GLY A 22 -3.57 -6.50 5.60
C GLY A 22 -3.87 -5.47 4.52
N MET A 23 -2.87 -4.74 4.02
CA MET A 23 -3.05 -3.89 2.83
C MET A 23 -3.31 -4.73 1.59
N ARG A 24 -2.53 -5.79 1.35
CA ARG A 24 -2.76 -6.71 0.22
C ARG A 24 -4.16 -7.30 0.27
N GLU A 25 -4.55 -7.86 1.41
CA GLU A 25 -5.89 -8.44 1.61
C GLU A 25 -7.01 -7.47 1.24
N ARG A 26 -6.91 -6.21 1.69
CA ARG A 26 -7.89 -5.16 1.37
C ARG A 26 -7.90 -4.77 -0.10
N VAL A 27 -6.74 -4.70 -0.74
CA VAL A 27 -6.63 -4.40 -2.17
C VAL A 27 -7.22 -5.52 -3.02
N ASP A 28 -6.92 -6.77 -2.68
CA ASP A 28 -7.48 -7.95 -3.35
C ASP A 28 -9.01 -7.99 -3.18
N ALA A 29 -9.53 -7.69 -1.98
CA ALA A 29 -10.97 -7.61 -1.72
C ALA A 29 -11.69 -6.53 -2.56
N LEU A 30 -10.99 -5.45 -2.93
CA LEU A 30 -11.50 -4.39 -3.80
C LEU A 30 -11.26 -4.67 -5.30
N GLY A 31 -10.73 -5.84 -5.66
CA GLY A 31 -10.41 -6.18 -7.05
C GLY A 31 -9.24 -5.37 -7.62
N GLY A 32 -8.36 -4.86 -6.75
CA GLY A 32 -7.20 -4.07 -7.11
C GLY A 32 -5.92 -4.89 -7.31
N ARG A 33 -4.81 -4.19 -7.47
CA ARG A 33 -3.45 -4.77 -7.54
C ARG A 33 -2.54 -4.14 -6.50
N PHE A 34 -1.74 -4.95 -5.83
CA PHE A 34 -0.81 -4.54 -4.77
C PHE A 34 0.63 -4.97 -5.09
N GLU A 35 1.56 -4.03 -4.99
CA GLU A 35 3.00 -4.23 -5.12
C GLU A 35 3.73 -3.60 -3.93
N ALA A 36 4.66 -4.33 -3.32
CA ALA A 36 5.59 -3.79 -2.32
C ALA A 36 6.99 -4.31 -2.62
N ARG A 37 7.94 -3.40 -2.84
CA ARG A 37 9.31 -3.77 -3.20
C ARG A 37 10.32 -2.70 -2.77
N PRO A 38 11.60 -3.07 -2.56
CA PRO A 38 12.67 -2.10 -2.44
C PRO A 38 12.88 -1.38 -3.78
N VAL A 39 13.18 -0.08 -3.72
CA VAL A 39 13.47 0.78 -4.91
C VAL A 39 14.81 1.51 -4.81
N GLY A 40 15.53 1.32 -3.70
CA GLY A 40 16.86 1.84 -3.45
C GLY A 40 17.43 1.21 -2.17
N GLU A 41 18.63 1.64 -1.77
CA GLU A 41 19.34 1.08 -0.61
C GLU A 41 18.56 1.24 0.70
N HIS A 42 17.78 2.30 0.82
CA HIS A 42 17.02 2.65 2.02
C HIS A 42 15.57 3.06 1.72
N GLU A 43 15.06 2.68 0.54
CA GLU A 43 13.76 3.11 0.07
C GLU A 43 12.88 1.93 -0.32
N TRP A 44 11.64 1.97 0.18
CA TRP A 44 10.60 1.01 -0.14
C TRP A 44 9.45 1.72 -0.84
N MET A 45 8.98 1.11 -1.92
CA MET A 45 7.76 1.52 -2.60
C MET A 45 6.64 0.55 -2.27
N VAL A 46 5.46 1.11 -1.98
CA VAL A 46 4.19 0.40 -1.97
C VAL A 46 3.29 1.05 -3.01
N ARG A 47 2.83 0.28 -3.99
CA ARG A 47 1.94 0.74 -5.06
C ARG A 47 0.64 -0.05 -5.00
N VAL A 48 -0.46 0.68 -5.13
CA VAL A 48 -1.81 0.13 -5.18
C VAL A 48 -2.54 0.69 -6.39
N GLU A 49 -3.24 -0.18 -7.10
CA GLU A 49 -4.14 0.20 -8.19
C GLU A 49 -5.54 -0.32 -7.86
N LEU A 50 -6.52 0.58 -7.75
CA LEU A 50 -7.90 0.23 -7.44
C LEU A 50 -8.81 0.55 -8.63
N PRO A 51 -9.82 -0.30 -8.92
CA PRO A 51 -10.87 0.05 -9.86
C PRO A 51 -11.59 1.33 -9.41
N MET A 52 -11.79 2.27 -10.34
CA MET A 52 -12.64 3.44 -10.10
C MET A 52 -14.10 3.02 -10.32
N THR A 53 -14.83 2.76 -9.24
CA THR A 53 -16.29 2.70 -9.31
C THR A 53 -16.83 4.12 -9.43
N ALA A 54 -17.63 4.41 -10.45
CA ALA A 54 -18.38 5.66 -10.52
C ALA A 54 -19.23 5.77 -9.25
N ALA A 55 -19.02 6.83 -8.45
CA ALA A 55 -19.93 7.14 -7.36
C ALA A 55 -21.29 7.38 -8.00
N THR A 56 -22.22 6.45 -7.80
CA THR A 56 -23.62 6.67 -8.20
C THR A 56 -24.14 7.74 -7.23
N PRO A 57 -24.62 8.91 -7.73
CA PRO A 57 -25.18 9.96 -6.88
C PRO A 57 -26.33 9.49 -6.00
#